data_AF-A0A7R7JC53-F1
#
_entry.id   AF-A0A7R7JC53-F1
#
_cell.length_a   1.000
_cell.length_b   1.000
_cell.length_c   1.000
_cell.angle_alpha   90.00
_cell.angle_beta   90.00
_cell.angle_gamma   90.00
#
_symmetry.space_group_name_H-M   'P 1'
#
loop_
_entity.id
_entity.type
_entity.pdbx_description
1 polymer ?
#
loop_
_entity_poly.entity_id
_entity_poly.type
_entity_poly.pdbx_seq_one_letter_code
_entity_poly.pdbx_strand_id
1 'polypeptide(L)'
;MNQSISATHEYLLTHYGPLLTIKHLAEVMHTSPNGVRMAIARKRQPLAVALSNARRQLGRRVYFEARLVADVIDQGMTSKPLKDRPTETGVSLQAPERSLICTQP
;
A
#
# COMPACT_ATOMS: atom_id res chain seq x y z
N MET A 1 -1.64 17.11 -7.89
CA MET A 1 -2.17 16.40 -9.07
C MET A 1 -3.51 15.78 -8.71
N ASN A 2 -4.59 16.29 -9.30
CA ASN A 2 -5.96 15.82 -9.07
C ASN A 2 -6.13 14.52 -9.85
N GLN A 3 -6.12 13.37 -9.17
CA GLN A 3 -6.38 12.10 -9.86
C GLN A 3 -7.88 11.98 -10.08
N SER A 4 -8.24 11.59 -11.31
CA SER A 4 -9.58 11.18 -11.68
C SER A 4 -10.06 10.09 -10.71
N ILE A 5 -11.20 10.32 -10.07
CA ILE A 5 -11.83 9.36 -9.18
C ILE A 5 -12.45 8.27 -10.06
N SER A 6 -12.03 7.02 -9.89
CA SER A 6 -12.61 5.85 -10.56
C SER A 6 -13.95 5.47 -9.91
N ALA A 7 -14.86 4.86 -10.68
CA ALA A 7 -16.14 4.36 -10.15
C ALA A 7 -15.96 3.40 -8.96
N THR A 8 -14.92 2.55 -9.00
CA THR A 8 -14.58 1.66 -7.88
C THR A 8 -14.13 2.46 -6.65
N HIS A 9 -13.37 3.54 -6.84
CA HIS A 9 -12.95 4.41 -5.74
C HIS A 9 -14.14 5.15 -5.12
N GLU A 10 -15.08 5.65 -5.93
CA GLU A 10 -16.33 6.27 -5.42
C GLU A 10 -17.15 5.29 -4.58
N TYR A 11 -17.26 4.05 -5.06
CA TYR A 11 -17.93 2.99 -4.32
C TYR A 11 -17.25 2.75 -2.96
N LEU A 12 -15.93 2.56 -2.94
CA LEU A 12 -15.20 2.31 -1.70
C LEU A 12 -15.30 3.49 -0.72
N LEU A 13 -15.22 4.73 -1.22
CA LEU A 13 -15.35 5.93 -0.40
C LEU A 13 -16.75 6.04 0.22
N THR A 14 -17.80 5.83 -0.57
CA THR A 14 -19.19 5.95 -0.11
C THR A 14 -19.53 4.89 0.93
N HIS A 15 -19.07 3.65 0.75
CA HIS A 15 -19.45 2.53 1.61
C HIS A 15 -18.53 2.33 2.83
N TYR A 16 -17.23 2.64 2.70
CA TYR A 16 -16.24 2.33 3.74
C TYR A 16 -15.39 3.52 4.18
N GLY A 17 -15.42 4.63 3.43
CA GLY A 17 -14.57 5.78 3.64
C GLY A 17 -13.16 5.64 3.04
N PRO A 18 -12.24 6.56 3.34
CA PRO A 18 -10.92 6.62 2.73
C PRO A 18 -9.98 5.49 3.16
N LEU A 19 -10.25 4.84 4.29
CA LEU A 19 -9.44 3.77 4.87
C LEU A 19 -10.29 2.54 5.16
N LEU A 20 -9.95 1.42 4.53
CA LEU A 20 -10.65 0.15 4.71
C LEU A 20 -9.93 -0.73 5.73
N THR A 21 -10.68 -1.50 6.50
CA THR A 21 -10.11 -2.55 7.36
C THR A 21 -9.89 -3.83 6.59
N ILE A 22 -9.14 -4.78 7.15
CA ILE A 22 -9.02 -6.15 6.59
C ILE A 22 -10.40 -6.80 6.35
N LYS A 23 -11.39 -6.53 7.21
CA LYS A 23 -12.73 -7.11 7.06
C LYS A 23 -13.45 -6.54 5.83
N HIS A 24 -13.43 -5.22 5.66
CA HIS A 24 -14.02 -4.57 4.49
C HIS A 24 -13.33 -5.02 3.19
N LEU A 25 -12.00 -5.13 3.20
CA LEU A 25 -11.27 -5.63 2.03
C LEU A 25 -11.66 -7.08 1.70
N ALA A 26 -11.89 -7.91 2.71
CA ALA A 26 -12.34 -9.28 2.54
C ALA A 26 -13.76 -9.36 1.94
N GLU A 27 -14.67 -8.48 2.38
CA GLU A 27 -16.02 -8.34 1.83
C GLU A 27 -15.98 -7.95 0.34
N VAL A 28 -15.20 -6.92 -0.01
CA VAL A 28 -15.03 -6.44 -1.39
C VAL A 28 -14.45 -7.52 -2.29
N MET A 29 -13.49 -8.30 -1.78
CA MET A 29 -12.83 -9.38 -2.52
C MET A 29 -13.59 -10.73 -2.45
N HIS A 30 -14.78 -10.76 -1.83
CA HIS A 30 -15.54 -11.99 -1.58
C HIS A 30 -14.70 -13.15 -1.00
N THR A 31 -13.74 -12.81 -0.14
CA THR A 31 -12.78 -13.75 0.45
C THR A 31 -12.87 -13.69 1.97
N SER A 32 -12.38 -14.71 2.69
CA SER A 32 -12.31 -14.64 4.15
C SER A 32 -11.22 -13.65 4.62
N PRO A 33 -11.38 -12.99 5.78
CA PRO A 33 -10.34 -12.12 6.35
C PRO A 33 -8.99 -12.81 6.52
N ASN A 34 -8.99 -14.12 6.80
CA ASN A 34 -7.76 -14.90 6.88
C ASN A 34 -7.16 -15.17 5.49
N GLY A 35 -8.00 -15.44 4.49
CA GLY A 35 -7.56 -15.56 3.09
C GLY A 35 -6.86 -14.30 2.58
N VAL A 36 -7.39 -13.11 2.91
CA VAL A 36 -6.75 -11.83 2.59
C VAL A 36 -5.39 -11.69 3.28
N ARG A 37 -5.28 -12.03 4.58
CA ARG A 37 -3.99 -12.02 5.29
C ARG A 37 -2.97 -12.94 4.63
N MET A 38 -3.40 -14.14 4.23
CA MET A 38 -2.54 -15.11 3.54
C MET A 38 -2.13 -14.62 2.14
N ALA A 39 -3.04 -13.98 1.40
CA ALA A 39 -2.72 -13.38 0.12
C ALA A 39 -1.62 -12.32 0.27
N ILE A 40 -1.74 -11.42 1.24
CA ILE A 40 -0.75 -10.38 1.53
C ILE A 40 0.58 -10.98 2.04
N ALA A 41 0.54 -12.04 2.84
CA ALA A 41 1.75 -12.69 3.36
C ALA A 41 2.62 -13.32 2.26
N ARG A 42 2.02 -13.71 1.12
CA ARG A 42 2.71 -14.31 -0.02
C ARG A 42 3.37 -13.25 -0.90
N LYS A 43 4.45 -12.63 -0.39
CA LYS A 43 5.18 -11.50 -1.01
C LYS A 43 5.62 -11.68 -2.47
N ARG A 44 5.67 -12.92 -2.99
CA ARG A 44 6.05 -13.21 -4.38
C ARG A 44 4.90 -13.02 -5.39
N GLN A 45 3.67 -12.86 -4.91
CA GLN A 45 2.51 -12.69 -5.78
C GLN A 45 2.30 -11.20 -6.13
N PRO A 46 2.07 -10.87 -7.41
CA PRO A 46 1.61 -9.57 -7.90
C PRO A 46 0.64 -8.82 -6.97
N LEU A 47 -0.47 -9.48 -6.66
CA LEU A 47 -1.54 -8.95 -5.84
C LEU A 47 -1.06 -8.65 -4.41
N ALA A 48 -0.18 -9.49 -3.86
CA ALA A 48 0.34 -9.32 -2.52
C ALA A 48 1.21 -8.07 -2.41
N VAL A 49 2.04 -7.81 -3.41
CA VAL A 49 2.87 -6.60 -3.49
C VAL A 49 1.98 -5.36 -3.59
N ALA A 50 1.00 -5.38 -4.48
CA ALA A 50 0.11 -4.25 -4.69
C ALA A 50 -0.73 -3.90 -3.44
N LEU A 51 -1.31 -4.92 -2.79
CA LEU A 51 -2.04 -4.74 -1.52
C LEU A 51 -1.13 -4.34 -0.35
N SER A 52 0.13 -4.80 -0.34
CA SER A 52 1.11 -4.38 0.66
C SER A 52 1.45 -2.90 0.53
N ASN A 53 1.52 -2.37 -0.70
CA ASN A 53 1.75 -0.95 -0.95
C ASN A 53 0.55 -0.07 -0.56
N ALA A 54 -0.67 -0.61 -0.67
CA ALA A 54 -1.88 0.06 -0.20
C ALA A 54 -2.03 0.08 1.34
N ARG A 55 -1.20 -0.69 2.05
CA ARG A 55 -1.30 -0.91 3.49
C ARG A 55 -0.79 0.30 4.29
N ARG A 56 -1.61 0.78 5.22
CA ARG A 56 -1.23 1.80 6.22
C ARG A 56 -1.36 1.25 7.62
N GLN A 57 -0.28 1.31 8.38
CA GLN A 57 -0.28 0.92 9.78
C GLN A 57 -0.56 2.13 10.65
N LEU A 58 -1.65 2.08 11.41
CA LEU A 58 -2.05 3.12 12.36
C LEU A 58 -2.11 2.48 13.75
N GLY A 59 -1.05 2.72 14.53
CA GLY A 59 -0.81 2.03 15.79
C GLY A 59 -0.75 0.51 15.62
N ARG A 60 -1.65 -0.20 16.31
CA ARG A 60 -1.76 -1.67 16.26
C ARG A 60 -2.66 -2.19 15.13
N ARG A 61 -3.34 -1.29 14.40
CA ARG A 61 -4.30 -1.65 13.36
C ARG A 61 -3.71 -1.41 11.98
N VAL A 62 -4.17 -2.24 11.04
CA VAL A 62 -3.79 -2.16 9.64
C VAL A 62 -5.02 -1.75 8.85
N TYR A 63 -4.84 -0.71 8.06
CA TYR A 63 -5.83 -0.15 7.14
C TYR A 63 -5.28 -0.20 5.71
N PHE A 64 -6.16 0.02 4.74
CA PHE A 64 -5.83 0.11 3.33
C PHE A 64 -6.43 1.38 2.73
N GLU A 65 -5.66 2.10 1.92
CA GLU A 65 -6.17 3.30 1.24
C GLU A 65 -7.16 2.90 0.14
N ALA A 66 -8.38 3.46 0.18
CA ALA A 66 -9.43 3.15 -0.78
C ALA A 66 -9.03 3.42 -2.23
N ARG A 67 -8.31 4.52 -2.46
CA ARG A 67 -7.76 4.87 -3.76
C ARG A 67 -6.82 3.80 -4.32
N LEU A 68 -5.85 3.36 -3.51
CA LEU A 68 -4.88 2.36 -3.95
C LEU A 68 -5.53 0.98 -4.11
N VAL A 69 -6.51 0.65 -3.26
CA VAL A 69 -7.28 -0.59 -3.41
C VAL A 69 -8.10 -0.56 -4.71
N ALA A 70 -8.75 0.56 -5.03
CA ALA A 70 -9.47 0.73 -6.29
C ALA A 70 -8.52 0.56 -7.49
N ASP A 71 -7.34 1.19 -7.45
CA ASP A 71 -6.33 1.04 -8.51
C ASP A 71 -5.94 -0.44 -8.72
N VAL A 72 -5.81 -1.22 -7.64
CA VAL A 72 -5.50 -2.66 -7.70
C VAL A 72 -6.64 -3.48 -8.30
N ILE A 73 -7.89 -3.11 -8.02
CA ILE A 73 -9.06 -3.80 -8.56
C ILE A 73 -9.22 -3.46 -10.04
N ASP A 74 -9.12 -2.18 -10.41
CA ASP A 74 -9.33 -1.67 -11.76
C ASP A 74 -8.27 -2.15 -12.75
N GLN A 75 -7.01 -2.26 -12.31
CA GLN A 75 -5.92 -2.78 -13.15
C GLN A 75 -6.02 -4.29 -13.37
N GLY A 76 -7.00 -4.96 -12.75
CA GLY A 76 -7.03 -6.41 -12.59
C GLY A 76 -5.89 -6.85 -11.68
N MET A 77 -6.03 -7.98 -11.00
CA MET A 77 -5.01 -8.54 -10.08
C MET A 77 -3.65 -8.85 -10.76
N THR A 78 -3.47 -8.46 -12.02
CA THR A 78 -2.26 -8.51 -12.82
C THR A 78 -1.29 -7.40 -12.38
N SER A 79 -0.11 -7.81 -11.91
CA SER A 79 1.02 -6.92 -11.57
C SER A 79 1.37 -6.02 -12.74
N LYS A 80 0.86 -4.79 -12.75
CA LYS A 80 1.63 -3.69 -13.29
C LYS A 80 2.15 -2.91 -12.09
N PRO A 81 3.48 -2.83 -11.89
CA PRO A 81 4.02 -2.03 -10.81
C PRO A 81 3.57 -0.59 -11.05
N LEU A 82 2.83 -0.02 -10.10
CA LEU A 82 2.55 1.40 -10.05
C LEU A 82 3.91 2.11 -9.94
N LYS A 83 4.41 2.59 -11.09
CA LYS A 83 5.64 3.37 -11.21
C LYS A 83 5.59 4.56 -10.25
N ASP A 84 6.67 4.70 -9.49
CA ASP A 84 7.19 5.91 -8.90
C ASP A 84 6.17 6.83 -8.22
N ARG A 85 5.94 6.61 -6.92
CA ARG A 85 5.63 7.72 -6.02
C ARG A 85 6.80 7.92 -5.07
N PRO A 86 7.34 9.14 -4.93
CA PRO A 86 8.23 9.45 -3.84
C PRO A 86 7.43 9.27 -2.55
N THR A 87 7.88 8.35 -1.71
CA THR A 87 7.47 8.28 -0.32
C THR A 87 8.01 9.53 0.36
N GLU A 88 7.34 10.67 0.20
CA GLU A 88 7.56 11.86 1.02
C GLU A 88 6.93 11.65 2.40
N THR A 89 7.38 10.59 3.08
CA THR A 89 7.40 10.57 4.53
C THR A 89 8.72 11.21 4.92
N GLY A 90 8.71 12.54 5.02
CA GLY A 90 9.82 13.27 5.62
C GLY A 90 10.03 12.80 7.06
N VAL A 91 11.10 12.05 7.29
CA VAL A 91 12.11 12.30 8.33
C VAL A 91 13.42 11.69 7.79
N SER A 92 14.16 12.48 7.02
CA SER A 92 15.58 12.25 6.77
C SER A 92 16.34 12.85 7.95
N LEU A 93 16.72 12.02 8.91
CA LEU A 93 17.90 12.33 9.73
C LEU A 93 19.09 11.81 8.95
N GLN A 94 19.57 12.62 8.00
CA GLN A 94 20.89 12.44 7.40
C GLN A 94 21.93 12.61 8.51
N ALA A 95 22.47 11.48 8.98
CA ALA A 95 23.76 11.50 9.65
C ALA A 95 24.82 11.84 8.59
N PRO A 96 25.65 12.88 8.79
CA PRO A 96 26.64 13.25 7.81
C PRO A 96 27.76 12.21 7.77
N GLU A 97 28.06 11.72 6.57
CA GLU A 97 29.23 10.90 6.30
C GLU A 97 30.49 11.67 6.67
N ARG A 98 31.16 11.26 7.74
CA ARG A 98 32.56 11.60 7.98
C ARG A 98 33.44 10.61 7.23
N SER A 99 33.61 10.88 5.94
CA SER A 99 34.88 10.56 5.28
C SER A 99 35.94 11.49 5.87
N LEU A 100 37.11 10.95 6.24
CA LEU A 100 38.40 11.38 5.70
C LEU A 100 39.58 10.70 6.47
N ILE A 101 40.28 9.86 5.70
CA ILE A 101 41.75 9.66 5.56
C ILE A 101 42.66 9.31 6.77
N CYS A 102 43.33 8.16 6.57
CA CYS A 102 44.79 7.91 6.63
C CYS A 102 45.59 8.43 7.83
N THR A 103 46.14 7.51 8.63
CA THR A 103 47.60 7.25 8.71
C THR A 103 47.88 6.02 9.57
N GLN A 104 48.58 5.03 9.01
CA GLN A 104 49.21 3.96 9.78
C GLN A 104 50.63 4.39 10.17
N PRO A 105 51.10 4.12 11.40
CA PRO A 105 52.52 4.02 11.70
C PRO A 105 53.08 2.63 11.39
#